data_AF-A0A358RJ49-F1
#
_entry.id   AF-A0A358RJ49-F1
#
_cell.length_a   1.000
_cell.length_b   1.000
_cell.length_c   1.000
_cell.angle_alpha   90.00
_cell.angle_beta   90.00
_cell.angle_gamma   90.00
#
_symmetry.space_group_name_H-M   'P 1'
#
loop_
_entity.id
_entity.type
_entity.pdbx_description
1 polymer ?
#
loop_
_entity_poly.entity_id
_entity_poly.type
_entity_poly.pdbx_seq_one_letter_code
_entity_poly.pdbx_strand_id
1 'polypeptide(L)'
;PERIYQEYGKLQKIRAEWWEYKTKLAAITSNEAFYQKMLAGSKLKREINQTNSEIPYHLFTGYKVESTSDKYHSYTSIEYDWCFNVRTNYEEKTGGAIFNSTKVSKANSQSDMIPMVFYSPYVGLDEVFDFLFSKPVAGDVAANRVAEYIYGYSNELGNGYIDCNGRELSKDLFESYVDEGRQMGHNDKTIDLADTFNLMSYDSNHSWWDKLWDYGFSWPQTRGDYKDISPIYEVKADDLIADDYGVSQRLLVNKNDVASLRAFYAKESALNRRVVLFRFANTDYFSQACGRSDNEGNYVSEDEADTYIASEAIFLDFDIIELTFNKDGVYHVIPIVSSPTDVINGFTAPAQKLEWWKIIIAVIVLIICLILLAPILPYIFKGIWLVICAPFKAIKSAKEKCKAKDKSQGGDSV
;
A
#
# COMPACT_ATOMS: atom_id res chain seq x y z
N PRO A 1 -24.08 -24.02 -8.34
CA PRO A 1 -24.16 -25.51 -8.37
C PRO A 1 -24.01 -26.03 -9.80
N GLU A 2 -23.31 -27.15 -10.01
CA GLU A 2 -23.03 -27.70 -11.35
C GLU A 2 -24.29 -27.94 -12.19
N ARG A 3 -25.37 -28.42 -11.55
CA ARG A 3 -26.66 -28.68 -12.22
C ARG A 3 -27.21 -27.46 -13.00
N ILE A 4 -27.01 -26.25 -12.47
CA ILE A 4 -27.54 -25.01 -13.07
C ILE A 4 -26.82 -24.74 -14.39
N TYR A 5 -25.52 -25.01 -14.45
CA TYR A 5 -24.72 -24.83 -15.66
C TYR A 5 -25.05 -25.88 -16.73
N GLN A 6 -25.34 -27.11 -16.31
CA GLN A 6 -25.79 -28.17 -17.22
C GLN A 6 -27.16 -27.84 -17.83
N GLU A 7 -28.07 -27.31 -17.03
CA GLU A 7 -29.44 -26.99 -17.45
C GLU A 7 -29.50 -25.72 -18.31
N TYR A 8 -28.91 -24.62 -17.84
CA TYR A 8 -29.07 -23.28 -18.40
C TYR A 8 -27.82 -22.69 -19.05
N GLY A 9 -26.70 -23.43 -19.10
CA GLY A 9 -25.49 -23.04 -19.81
C GLY A 9 -24.54 -22.18 -18.99
N LYS A 10 -23.82 -21.26 -19.63
CA LYS A 10 -22.80 -20.42 -18.98
C LYS A 10 -23.43 -19.21 -18.28
N LEU A 11 -22.84 -18.79 -17.17
CA LEU A 11 -23.21 -17.52 -16.53
C LEU A 11 -22.81 -16.36 -17.45
N GLN A 12 -23.77 -15.56 -17.87
CA GLN A 12 -23.57 -14.43 -18.77
C GLN A 12 -23.68 -13.08 -18.06
N LYS A 13 -24.67 -12.88 -17.18
CA LYS A 13 -24.87 -11.59 -16.50
C LYS A 13 -25.14 -11.76 -15.02
N ILE A 14 -24.76 -10.75 -14.26
CA ILE A 14 -25.05 -10.63 -12.83
C ILE A 14 -25.67 -9.25 -12.61
N ARG A 15 -26.89 -9.19 -12.07
CA ARG A 15 -27.49 -7.95 -11.56
C ARG A 15 -27.23 -7.86 -10.06
N ALA A 16 -26.63 -6.77 -9.62
CA ALA A 16 -26.28 -6.51 -8.23
C ALA A 16 -26.62 -5.07 -7.86
N GLU A 17 -26.89 -4.86 -6.57
CA GLU A 17 -27.09 -3.55 -5.97
C GLU A 17 -26.11 -3.32 -4.82
N TRP A 18 -25.76 -2.05 -4.56
CA TRP A 18 -24.87 -1.66 -3.48
C TRP A 18 -24.95 -0.15 -3.19
N TRP A 19 -24.40 0.27 -2.07
CA TRP A 19 -24.21 1.67 -1.71
C TRP A 19 -22.74 2.03 -1.71
N GLU A 20 -22.37 3.03 -2.51
CA GLU A 20 -20.98 3.41 -2.71
C GLU A 20 -20.64 4.75 -2.03
N TYR A 21 -19.53 4.76 -1.29
CA TYR A 21 -19.00 5.96 -0.65
C TYR A 21 -17.48 6.00 -0.70
N LYS A 22 -16.92 7.20 -0.83
CA LYS A 22 -15.48 7.44 -0.65
C LYS A 22 -15.23 7.86 0.79
N THR A 23 -14.26 7.25 1.45
CA THR A 23 -13.88 7.66 2.79
C THR A 23 -13.13 8.99 2.76
N LYS A 24 -13.34 9.84 3.77
CA LYS A 24 -12.38 10.91 4.08
C LYS A 24 -11.01 10.31 4.37
N LEU A 25 -9.98 11.15 4.34
CA LEU A 25 -8.62 10.73 4.69
C LEU A 25 -8.57 10.16 6.12
N ALA A 26 -8.11 8.92 6.23
CA ALA A 26 -7.66 8.32 7.46
C ALA A 26 -6.21 8.68 7.71
N ALA A 27 -5.81 8.84 8.98
CA ALA A 27 -4.40 9.01 9.38
C ALA A 27 -3.93 7.79 10.18
N ILE A 28 -2.81 7.21 9.78
CA ILE A 28 -2.25 5.99 10.36
C ILE A 28 -0.83 6.29 10.82
N THR A 29 -0.53 6.04 12.10
CA THR A 29 0.80 6.31 12.68
C THR A 29 1.37 5.09 13.39
N SER A 30 2.69 4.97 13.37
CA SER A 30 3.44 4.03 14.21
C SER A 30 3.86 4.64 15.56
N ASN A 31 3.57 5.92 15.79
CA ASN A 31 3.87 6.62 17.03
C ASN A 31 2.66 6.62 17.97
N GLU A 32 2.74 5.83 19.04
CA GLU A 32 1.64 5.69 20.02
C GLU A 32 1.28 7.02 20.70
N ALA A 33 2.27 7.85 21.07
CA ALA A 33 2.01 9.13 21.73
C ALA A 33 1.29 10.11 20.79
N PHE A 34 1.68 10.12 19.51
CA PHE A 34 0.99 10.92 18.49
C PHE A 34 -0.40 10.36 18.17
N TYR A 35 -0.58 9.04 18.18
CA TYR A 35 -1.88 8.41 18.00
C TYR A 35 -2.91 8.89 19.04
N GLN A 36 -2.52 9.03 20.32
CA GLN A 36 -3.40 9.56 21.35
C GLN A 36 -3.85 11.02 21.08
N LYS A 37 -2.96 11.84 20.49
CA LYS A 37 -3.29 13.20 20.03
C LYS A 37 -4.28 13.18 18.86
N MET A 38 -4.04 12.27 17.90
CA MET A 38 -4.95 12.06 16.77
C MET A 38 -6.34 11.61 17.23
N LEU A 39 -6.42 10.68 18.19
CA LEU A 39 -7.69 10.25 18.77
C LEU A 39 -8.47 11.41 19.38
N ALA A 40 -7.80 12.27 20.16
CA ALA A 40 -8.43 13.43 20.79
C ALA A 40 -9.00 14.43 19.76
N GLY A 41 -8.30 14.64 18.64
CA GLY A 41 -8.75 15.54 17.57
C GLY A 41 -9.68 14.91 16.53
N SER A 42 -9.74 13.58 16.44
CA SER A 42 -10.47 12.87 15.36
C SER A 42 -11.98 13.15 15.34
N LYS A 43 -12.56 13.59 16.46
CA LYS A 43 -13.98 13.93 16.57
C LYS A 43 -14.28 15.42 16.43
N LEU A 44 -13.26 16.22 16.15
CA LEU A 44 -13.35 17.68 16.03
C LEU A 44 -13.27 18.10 14.57
N LYS A 45 -13.83 19.26 14.28
CA LYS A 45 -13.79 19.91 12.97
C LYS A 45 -13.03 21.23 13.06
N ARG A 46 -12.51 21.69 11.93
CA ARG A 46 -11.93 23.03 11.78
C ARG A 46 -12.45 23.74 10.55
N GLU A 47 -12.42 25.07 10.58
CA GLU A 47 -12.68 25.89 9.40
C GLU A 47 -11.46 25.89 8.47
N ILE A 48 -11.69 25.72 7.17
CA ILE A 48 -10.63 25.75 6.15
C ILE A 48 -9.87 27.09 6.25
N ASN A 49 -8.54 27.05 6.02
CA ASN A 49 -7.61 28.18 6.18
C ASN A 49 -7.33 28.62 7.62
N GLN A 50 -7.97 28.02 8.62
CA GLN A 50 -7.76 28.33 10.04
C GLN A 50 -7.22 27.13 10.82
N THR A 51 -6.63 27.42 11.98
CA THR A 51 -6.23 26.46 13.00
C THR A 51 -7.32 26.35 14.06
N ASN A 52 -7.65 25.14 14.48
CA ASN A 52 -8.40 24.89 15.70
C ASN A 52 -7.42 24.45 16.81
N SER A 53 -7.30 25.26 17.87
CA SER A 53 -6.39 24.99 18.98
C SER A 53 -6.77 23.77 19.83
N GLU A 54 -8.03 23.32 19.75
CA GLU A 54 -8.50 22.10 20.42
C GLU A 54 -7.98 20.82 19.74
N ILE A 55 -7.55 20.94 18.47
CA ILE A 55 -6.93 19.84 17.72
C ILE A 55 -5.42 19.90 18.01
N PRO A 56 -4.83 18.91 18.71
CA PRO A 56 -3.47 19.01 19.25
C PRO A 56 -2.37 18.69 18.22
N TYR A 57 -2.69 18.67 16.93
CA TYR A 57 -1.78 18.27 15.88
C TYR A 57 -2.10 18.93 14.53
N HIS A 58 -1.12 18.89 13.65
CA HIS A 58 -1.20 19.30 12.26
C HIS A 58 -0.67 18.16 11.40
N LEU A 59 -1.28 17.96 10.23
CA LEU A 59 -0.82 17.02 9.23
C LEU A 59 -0.60 17.75 7.91
N PHE A 60 0.39 17.31 7.13
CA PHE A 60 0.68 17.92 5.85
C PHE A 60 1.37 16.97 4.87
N THR A 61 1.22 17.29 3.59
CA THR A 61 2.00 16.71 2.49
C THR A 61 2.50 17.79 1.53
N GLY A 62 3.55 17.49 0.78
CA GLY A 62 4.14 18.39 -0.20
C GLY A 62 4.76 19.66 0.40
N TYR A 63 5.28 19.59 1.63
CA TYR A 63 5.80 20.76 2.35
C TYR A 63 7.00 21.38 1.62
N LYS A 64 6.85 22.64 1.19
CA LYS A 64 7.90 23.42 0.54
C LYS A 64 8.06 24.77 1.21
N VAL A 65 9.31 25.16 1.44
CA VAL A 65 9.67 26.48 1.97
C VAL A 65 10.60 27.17 1.02
N GLU A 66 10.18 28.32 0.52
CA GLU A 66 11.03 29.21 -0.25
C GLU A 66 11.29 30.47 0.56
N SER A 67 12.55 30.85 0.71
CA SER A 67 12.93 32.06 1.44
C SER A 67 13.88 32.90 0.61
N THR A 68 13.54 34.17 0.44
CA THR A 68 14.40 35.17 -0.18
C THR A 68 14.59 36.32 0.80
N SER A 69 15.78 36.90 0.81
CA SER A 69 16.07 38.06 1.64
C SER A 69 17.00 39.01 0.92
N ASP A 70 16.79 40.30 1.16
CA ASP A 70 17.73 41.36 0.86
C ASP A 70 18.09 42.11 2.15
N LYS A 71 18.81 43.23 2.03
CA LYS A 71 19.29 44.02 3.18
C LYS A 71 18.16 44.63 4.04
N TYR A 72 16.96 44.76 3.49
CA TYR A 72 15.83 45.48 4.09
C TYR A 72 14.58 44.59 4.23
N HIS A 73 14.42 43.58 3.40
CA HIS A 73 13.21 42.78 3.32
C HIS A 73 13.52 41.28 3.34
N SER A 74 12.65 40.50 3.98
CA SER A 74 12.61 39.06 3.82
C SER A 74 11.23 38.59 3.38
N TYR A 75 11.21 37.54 2.58
CA TYR A 75 10.02 36.89 2.11
C TYR A 75 10.14 35.38 2.32
N THR A 76 9.11 34.78 2.93
CA THR A 76 9.02 33.33 3.11
C THR A 76 7.68 32.84 2.57
N SER A 77 7.71 31.94 1.59
CA SER A 77 6.55 31.17 1.11
C SER A 77 6.56 29.79 1.73
N ILE A 78 5.42 29.35 2.25
CA ILE A 78 5.19 27.99 2.72
C ILE A 78 4.04 27.38 1.91
N GLU A 79 4.32 26.28 1.22
CA GLU A 79 3.36 25.61 0.35
C GLU A 79 3.15 24.18 0.80
N TYR A 80 1.92 23.70 0.65
CA TYR A 80 1.50 22.33 0.92
C TYR A 80 0.69 21.81 -0.27
N ASP A 81 0.85 20.54 -0.61
CA ASP A 81 -0.08 19.88 -1.54
C ASP A 81 -1.40 19.59 -0.82
N TRP A 82 -1.31 19.09 0.42
CA TRP A 82 -2.46 18.94 1.29
C TRP A 82 -2.10 19.26 2.73
N CYS A 83 -3.05 19.80 3.52
CA CYS A 83 -2.87 19.95 4.96
C CYS A 83 -4.16 19.86 5.78
N PHE A 84 -3.98 19.52 7.06
CA PHE A 84 -5.00 19.51 8.08
C PHE A 84 -4.58 20.33 9.30
N ASN A 85 -5.51 21.11 9.82
CA ASN A 85 -5.33 22.02 10.95
C ASN A 85 -4.23 23.09 10.76
N VAL A 86 -3.81 23.39 9.53
CA VAL A 86 -2.81 24.44 9.25
C VAL A 86 -3.51 25.72 8.78
N ARG A 87 -3.06 26.87 9.29
CA ARG A 87 -3.49 28.18 8.78
C ARG A 87 -2.83 28.42 7.42
N THR A 88 -3.62 28.70 6.40
CA THR A 88 -3.17 28.89 5.02
C THR A 88 -3.95 30.03 4.37
N ASN A 89 -3.63 30.38 3.12
CA ASN A 89 -4.22 31.47 2.36
C ASN A 89 -4.18 32.81 3.09
N TYR A 90 -3.06 33.09 3.77
CA TYR A 90 -2.80 34.36 4.43
C TYR A 90 -1.44 34.93 4.01
N GLU A 91 -1.34 36.24 4.12
CA GLU A 91 -0.09 36.99 4.06
C GLU A 91 0.05 37.76 5.38
N GLU A 92 1.19 37.58 6.05
CA GLU A 92 1.53 38.26 7.28
C GLU A 92 2.77 39.10 7.09
N LYS A 93 2.66 40.41 7.34
CA LYS A 93 3.79 41.34 7.33
C LYS A 93 4.14 41.73 8.75
N THR A 94 5.37 41.44 9.16
CA THR A 94 5.92 41.86 10.45
C THR A 94 7.01 42.89 10.22
N GLY A 95 7.10 43.90 11.09
CA GLY A 95 8.10 44.97 11.00
C GLY A 95 7.54 46.33 10.57
N GLY A 96 8.42 47.24 10.19
CA GLY A 96 8.09 48.62 9.79
C GLY A 96 8.25 48.86 8.28
N ALA A 97 8.01 50.10 7.84
CA ALA A 97 8.05 50.44 6.42
C ALA A 97 9.40 50.20 5.72
N ILE A 98 10.51 50.21 6.47
CA ILE A 98 11.88 50.09 5.95
C ILE A 98 12.47 48.69 6.18
N PHE A 99 12.04 48.01 7.23
CA PHE A 99 12.49 46.66 7.57
C PHE A 99 11.25 45.80 7.83
N ASN A 100 10.93 44.90 6.90
CA ASN A 100 9.80 44.01 7.07
C ASN A 100 10.10 42.58 6.58
N SER A 101 9.38 41.64 7.17
CA SER A 101 9.32 40.25 6.76
C SER A 101 7.91 39.92 6.33
N THR A 102 7.74 39.38 5.14
CA THR A 102 6.46 38.88 4.64
C THR A 102 6.45 37.36 4.67
N LYS A 103 5.45 36.77 5.31
CA LYS A 103 5.21 35.33 5.31
C LYS A 103 3.91 35.05 4.58
N VAL A 104 3.95 34.13 3.61
CA VAL A 104 2.79 33.65 2.88
C VAL A 104 2.67 32.15 3.10
N SER A 105 1.45 31.66 3.31
CA SER A 105 1.19 30.22 3.36
C SER A 105 0.03 29.85 2.46
N LYS A 106 0.16 28.75 1.70
CA LYS A 106 -0.83 28.26 0.74
C LYS A 106 -0.92 26.73 0.79
N ALA A 107 -2.07 26.18 0.42
CA ALA A 107 -2.25 24.75 0.23
C ALA A 107 -3.11 24.47 -1.00
N ASN A 108 -2.78 23.43 -1.78
CA ASN A 108 -3.56 23.02 -2.94
C ASN A 108 -4.89 22.37 -2.51
N SER A 109 -4.87 21.58 -1.44
CA SER A 109 -6.06 20.96 -0.84
C SER A 109 -6.02 21.00 0.69
N GLN A 110 -7.19 20.89 1.32
CA GLN A 110 -7.35 20.94 2.76
C GLN A 110 -8.50 20.06 3.23
N SER A 111 -8.27 19.33 4.32
CA SER A 111 -9.35 18.63 5.03
C SER A 111 -9.84 19.47 6.21
N ASP A 112 -11.15 19.42 6.44
CA ASP A 112 -11.82 20.02 7.59
C ASP A 112 -11.85 19.08 8.81
N MET A 113 -11.61 17.79 8.58
CA MET A 113 -11.66 16.72 9.57
C MET A 113 -10.75 15.55 9.19
N ILE A 114 -10.21 14.85 10.19
CA ILE A 114 -9.54 13.54 10.05
C ILE A 114 -10.28 12.56 10.95
N PRO A 115 -11.42 12.03 10.47
CA PRO A 115 -12.36 11.31 11.32
C PRO A 115 -11.90 9.90 11.64
N MET A 116 -10.97 9.33 10.86
CA MET A 116 -10.44 7.99 11.05
C MET A 116 -8.96 8.06 11.38
N VAL A 117 -8.60 7.49 12.53
CA VAL A 117 -7.21 7.49 13.00
C VAL A 117 -6.85 6.10 13.50
N PHE A 118 -5.68 5.59 13.12
CA PHE A 118 -5.24 4.25 13.49
C PHE A 118 -3.81 4.25 14.01
N TYR A 119 -3.59 3.43 15.03
CA TYR A 119 -2.26 2.97 15.38
C TYR A 119 -1.95 1.68 14.61
N SER A 120 -0.85 1.70 13.86
CA SER A 120 -0.27 0.52 13.25
C SER A 120 1.26 0.55 13.40
N PRO A 121 1.83 -0.31 14.26
CA PRO A 121 3.27 -0.34 14.45
C PRO A 121 3.95 -0.66 13.11
N TYR A 122 5.10 -0.02 12.90
CA TYR A 122 5.95 -0.37 11.77
C TYR A 122 6.38 -1.84 11.84
N VAL A 123 6.32 -2.52 10.71
CA VAL A 123 6.88 -3.86 10.54
C VAL A 123 8.17 -3.75 9.72
N GLY A 124 9.29 -4.01 10.40
CA GLY A 124 10.63 -4.22 9.82
C GLY A 124 10.61 -4.86 8.44
N LEU A 125 11.30 -4.29 7.45
CA LEU A 125 11.77 -5.14 6.34
C LEU A 125 12.98 -5.92 6.86
N ASP A 126 12.87 -7.25 6.94
CA ASP A 126 13.98 -8.16 7.28
C ASP A 126 14.98 -8.29 6.10
N GLU A 127 15.31 -7.17 5.45
CA GLU A 127 16.16 -7.15 4.26
C GLU A 127 17.52 -6.52 4.53
N VAL A 128 18.58 -7.20 4.07
CA VAL A 128 19.98 -6.73 4.12
C VAL A 128 20.18 -5.35 3.46
N PHE A 129 19.21 -4.89 2.67
CA PHE A 129 19.24 -3.65 1.91
C PHE A 129 18.21 -2.59 2.36
N ASP A 130 17.55 -2.76 3.51
CA ASP A 130 16.57 -1.77 4.04
C ASP A 130 17.16 -0.35 4.13
N PHE A 131 18.47 -0.24 4.36
CA PHE A 131 19.16 1.04 4.36
C PHE A 131 19.04 1.81 3.04
N LEU A 132 18.77 1.18 1.89
CA LEU A 132 18.64 1.83 0.58
C LEU A 132 17.29 2.52 0.37
N PHE A 133 16.32 2.27 1.24
CA PHE A 133 14.96 2.79 1.10
C PHE A 133 14.71 3.97 2.05
N SER A 134 13.64 4.73 1.76
CA SER A 134 13.09 5.75 2.65
C SER A 134 12.66 5.12 3.96
N LYS A 135 12.74 5.87 5.06
CA LYS A 135 12.27 5.38 6.35
C LYS A 135 10.80 4.92 6.22
N PRO A 136 10.46 3.78 6.83
CA PRO A 136 9.11 3.26 6.77
C PRO A 136 8.19 4.07 7.70
N VAL A 137 6.95 4.25 7.27
CA VAL A 137 5.96 5.13 7.92
C VAL A 137 5.27 4.44 9.10
N ALA A 138 4.17 3.75 8.81
CA ALA A 138 3.38 2.94 9.72
C ALA A 138 2.94 1.68 8.98
N GLY A 139 2.54 0.64 9.71
CA GLY A 139 2.10 -0.61 9.11
C GLY A 139 0.72 -0.51 8.44
N ASP A 140 0.32 -1.62 7.80
CA ASP A 140 -1.02 -1.76 7.25
C ASP A 140 -2.08 -1.81 8.36
N VAL A 141 -3.33 -1.47 8.02
CA VAL A 141 -4.50 -1.65 8.90
C VAL A 141 -5.39 -2.72 8.31
N ALA A 142 -5.70 -3.76 9.07
CA ALA A 142 -6.57 -4.83 8.62
C ALA A 142 -8.02 -4.36 8.37
N ALA A 143 -8.66 -4.92 7.34
CA ALA A 143 -10.02 -4.57 6.92
C ALA A 143 -11.07 -4.63 8.05
N ASN A 144 -10.98 -5.64 8.92
CA ASN A 144 -11.89 -5.77 10.06
C ASN A 144 -11.75 -4.60 11.05
N ARG A 145 -10.55 -4.08 11.26
CA ARG A 145 -10.32 -2.90 12.13
C ARG A 145 -10.93 -1.65 11.52
N VAL A 146 -10.85 -1.49 10.20
CA VAL A 146 -11.47 -0.35 9.49
C VAL A 146 -13.00 -0.45 9.59
N ALA A 147 -13.57 -1.63 9.32
CA ALA A 147 -15.00 -1.87 9.43
C ALA A 147 -15.53 -1.63 10.87
N GLU A 148 -14.85 -2.17 11.89
CA GLU A 148 -15.19 -1.94 13.30
C GLU A 148 -15.15 -0.45 13.65
N TYR A 149 -14.17 0.29 13.14
CA TYR A 149 -14.09 1.75 13.33
C TYR A 149 -15.29 2.46 12.70
N ILE A 150 -15.58 2.17 11.44
CA ILE A 150 -16.70 2.78 10.70
C ILE A 150 -18.04 2.52 11.42
N TYR A 151 -18.28 1.29 11.89
CA TYR A 151 -19.51 0.91 12.57
C TYR A 151 -19.63 1.49 13.99
N GLY A 152 -18.51 1.70 14.68
CA GLY A 152 -18.49 2.24 16.04
C GLY A 152 -18.34 3.76 16.12
N TYR A 153 -18.04 4.44 15.02
CA TYR A 153 -17.71 5.85 15.03
C TYR A 153 -18.92 6.72 15.34
N SER A 154 -18.72 7.65 16.29
CA SER A 154 -19.71 8.65 16.68
C SER A 154 -19.02 9.89 17.25
N ASN A 155 -19.66 11.04 17.07
CA ASN A 155 -19.29 12.32 17.63
C ASN A 155 -20.56 13.15 17.95
N GLU A 156 -20.36 14.34 18.51
CA GLU A 156 -21.44 15.25 18.93
C GLU A 156 -21.69 16.39 17.93
N LEU A 157 -21.15 16.32 16.71
CA LEU A 157 -21.24 17.39 15.72
C LEU A 157 -22.62 17.48 15.04
N GLY A 158 -23.42 16.41 15.09
CA GLY A 158 -24.79 16.41 14.57
C GLY A 158 -24.89 16.42 13.04
N ASN A 159 -23.84 16.02 12.31
CA ASN A 159 -23.81 16.03 10.84
C ASN A 159 -24.65 14.92 10.17
N GLY A 160 -25.26 14.04 10.97
CA GLY A 160 -26.17 12.99 10.52
C GLY A 160 -25.47 11.73 9.97
N TYR A 161 -26.26 10.93 9.26
CA TYR A 161 -25.86 9.62 8.76
C TYR A 161 -25.95 9.57 7.23
N ILE A 162 -25.19 8.66 6.61
CA ILE A 162 -25.34 8.35 5.19
C ILE A 162 -26.64 7.58 4.92
N ASP A 163 -27.16 7.71 3.71
CA ASP A 163 -28.33 6.95 3.26
C ASP A 163 -27.90 5.57 2.77
N CYS A 164 -27.80 4.60 3.68
CA CYS A 164 -27.42 3.22 3.37
C CYS A 164 -28.44 2.24 3.95
N ASN A 165 -29.57 2.06 3.25
CA ASN A 165 -30.63 1.12 3.62
C ASN A 165 -31.04 1.19 5.12
N GLY A 166 -31.18 2.41 5.64
CA GLY A 166 -31.56 2.66 7.05
C GLY A 166 -30.46 2.46 8.09
N ARG A 167 -29.20 2.20 7.68
CA ARG A 167 -28.06 2.10 8.61
C ARG A 167 -27.61 3.46 9.12
N GLU A 168 -27.26 3.53 10.40
CA GLU A 168 -26.76 4.73 11.07
C GLU A 168 -25.23 4.82 10.99
N LEU A 169 -24.68 5.04 9.80
CA LEU A 169 -23.24 5.26 9.60
C LEU A 169 -22.96 6.76 9.47
N SER A 170 -22.05 7.30 10.29
CA SER A 170 -21.80 8.75 10.35
C SER A 170 -21.35 9.31 9.01
N LYS A 171 -21.99 10.41 8.58
CA LYS A 171 -21.61 11.13 7.37
C LYS A 171 -20.20 11.73 7.43
N ASP A 172 -19.66 11.94 8.63
CA ASP A 172 -18.35 12.57 8.82
C ASP A 172 -17.19 11.71 8.30
N LEU A 173 -17.40 10.40 8.19
CA LEU A 173 -16.40 9.46 7.68
C LEU A 173 -16.22 9.52 6.16
N PHE A 174 -17.15 10.15 5.44
CA PHE A 174 -17.24 10.05 3.99
C PHE A 174 -17.13 11.40 3.29
N GLU A 175 -16.55 11.40 2.10
CA GLU A 175 -16.57 12.54 1.20
C GLU A 175 -17.96 12.73 0.61
N SER A 176 -18.24 13.93 0.10
CA SER A 176 -19.49 14.23 -0.62
C SER A 176 -19.46 13.80 -2.09
N TYR A 177 -18.49 12.99 -2.48
CA TYR A 177 -18.26 12.52 -3.84
C TYR A 177 -17.68 11.10 -3.84
N VAL A 178 -17.71 10.45 -5.00
CA VAL A 178 -17.00 9.20 -5.31
C VAL A 178 -16.13 9.43 -6.55
N ASP A 179 -15.32 8.43 -6.92
CA ASP A 179 -14.39 8.56 -8.06
C ASP A 179 -15.14 8.90 -9.37
N GLU A 180 -14.43 9.52 -10.31
CA GLU A 180 -15.00 10.01 -11.56
C GLU A 180 -15.71 8.90 -12.35
N GLY A 181 -16.91 9.20 -12.86
CA GLY A 181 -17.73 8.24 -13.61
C GLY A 181 -18.53 7.27 -12.73
N ARG A 182 -18.45 7.39 -11.40
CA ARG A 182 -19.20 6.57 -10.44
C ARG A 182 -20.33 7.36 -9.77
N GLN A 183 -21.25 6.66 -9.12
CA GLN A 183 -22.42 7.24 -8.47
C GLN A 183 -22.36 6.99 -6.96
N MET A 184 -22.37 8.06 -6.17
CA MET A 184 -22.44 7.99 -4.71
C MET A 184 -23.82 7.50 -4.26
N GLY A 185 -23.86 6.69 -3.21
CA GLY A 185 -25.07 6.10 -2.66
C GLY A 185 -25.53 4.88 -3.45
N HIS A 186 -26.85 4.68 -3.54
CA HIS A 186 -27.44 3.48 -4.14
C HIS A 186 -27.10 3.32 -5.63
N ASN A 187 -26.65 2.12 -5.99
CA ASN A 187 -26.37 1.66 -7.33
C ASN A 187 -27.11 0.34 -7.58
N ASP A 188 -27.73 0.20 -8.74
CA ASP A 188 -28.30 -1.05 -9.25
C ASP A 188 -27.77 -1.24 -10.68
N LYS A 189 -26.96 -2.28 -10.89
CA LYS A 189 -26.24 -2.51 -12.15
C LYS A 189 -26.36 -3.96 -12.60
N THR A 190 -26.56 -4.14 -13.89
CA THR A 190 -26.40 -5.43 -14.56
C THR A 190 -25.07 -5.44 -15.28
N ILE A 191 -24.20 -6.38 -14.92
CA ILE A 191 -22.86 -6.55 -15.51
C ILE A 191 -22.89 -7.81 -16.37
N ASP A 192 -22.51 -7.67 -17.64
CA ASP A 192 -22.37 -8.75 -18.61
C ASP A 192 -20.92 -9.25 -18.63
N LEU A 193 -20.74 -10.55 -18.91
CA LEU A 193 -19.46 -11.19 -19.16
C LEU A 193 -18.64 -10.49 -20.26
N ALA A 194 -19.32 -9.87 -21.22
CA ALA A 194 -18.73 -9.10 -22.31
C ALA A 194 -18.37 -7.66 -21.93
N ASP A 195 -18.86 -7.15 -20.79
CA ASP A 195 -18.36 -5.90 -20.25
C ASP A 195 -16.88 -6.10 -19.88
N THR A 196 -16.04 -5.10 -20.08
CA THR A 196 -14.63 -5.19 -19.69
C THR A 196 -14.23 -4.04 -18.79
N PHE A 197 -13.28 -4.32 -17.90
CA PHE A 197 -12.71 -3.33 -16.99
C PHE A 197 -11.24 -3.13 -17.32
N ASN A 198 -10.79 -1.88 -17.21
CA ASN A 198 -9.39 -1.54 -17.33
C ASN A 198 -8.86 -1.16 -15.95
N LEU A 199 -7.81 -1.84 -15.50
CA LEU A 199 -6.99 -1.38 -14.37
C LEU A 199 -5.83 -0.61 -14.97
N MET A 200 -5.99 0.71 -15.02
CA MET A 200 -4.98 1.62 -15.52
C MET A 200 -3.94 1.83 -14.43
N SER A 201 -2.67 1.81 -14.82
CA SER A 201 -1.56 2.07 -13.92
C SER A 201 -1.21 3.57 -13.92
N TYR A 202 -0.50 4.08 -12.90
CA TYR A 202 0.07 5.44 -12.91
C TYR A 202 0.87 5.73 -14.20
N ASP A 203 1.42 4.68 -14.79
CA ASP A 203 2.21 4.68 -16.00
C ASP A 203 1.47 5.04 -17.28
N SER A 204 0.13 4.99 -17.30
CA SER A 204 -0.68 5.22 -18.50
C SER A 204 -0.74 6.69 -18.94
N ASN A 205 -0.52 7.63 -18.01
CA ASN A 205 -0.69 9.08 -18.25
C ASN A 205 0.62 9.89 -18.09
N HIS A 206 1.75 9.25 -17.77
CA HIS A 206 3.04 9.93 -17.56
C HIS A 206 4.09 9.42 -18.56
N SER A 207 4.74 10.35 -19.28
CA SER A 207 5.80 10.00 -20.22
C SER A 207 7.05 9.49 -19.48
N TRP A 208 7.99 8.88 -20.21
CA TRP A 208 9.27 8.45 -19.65
C TRP A 208 10.01 9.59 -18.93
N TRP A 209 9.90 10.83 -19.44
CA TRP A 209 10.52 12.00 -18.83
C TRP A 209 9.79 12.44 -17.57
N ASP A 210 8.45 12.40 -17.54
CA ASP A 210 7.67 12.75 -16.35
C ASP A 210 7.98 11.77 -15.21
N LYS A 211 8.12 10.48 -15.51
CA LYS A 211 8.52 9.44 -14.54
C LYS A 211 9.93 9.67 -13.98
N LEU A 212 10.87 10.11 -14.82
CA LEU A 212 12.24 10.44 -14.40
C LEU A 212 12.26 11.68 -13.50
N TRP A 213 11.42 12.68 -13.78
CA TRP A 213 11.34 13.91 -12.98
C TRP A 213 10.59 13.71 -11.65
N ASP A 214 9.54 12.89 -11.62
CA ASP A 214 8.73 12.63 -10.43
C ASP A 214 9.38 11.63 -9.46
N TYR A 215 10.08 10.61 -9.99
CA TYR A 215 10.60 9.47 -9.20
C TYR A 215 12.08 9.16 -9.43
N GLY A 216 12.80 9.93 -10.26
CA GLY A 216 14.20 9.61 -10.60
C GLY A 216 14.33 8.24 -11.29
N PHE A 217 15.43 7.53 -11.01
CA PHE A 217 15.63 6.14 -11.48
C PHE A 217 14.98 5.09 -10.56
N SER A 218 14.23 5.53 -9.54
CA SER A 218 13.55 4.70 -8.54
C SER A 218 12.03 4.61 -8.78
N TRP A 219 11.63 4.50 -10.04
CA TRP A 219 10.22 4.27 -10.38
C TRP A 219 9.68 3.07 -9.58
N PRO A 220 8.48 3.17 -8.96
CA PRO A 220 7.78 1.96 -8.58
C PRO A 220 7.54 1.16 -9.85
N GLN A 221 7.83 -0.15 -9.85
CA GLN A 221 7.35 -1.02 -10.94
C GLN A 221 5.82 -1.03 -10.87
N THR A 222 5.17 -0.10 -11.54
CA THR A 222 3.76 -0.25 -11.83
C THR A 222 3.70 -1.34 -12.90
N ARG A 223 3.07 -2.46 -12.54
CA ARG A 223 2.86 -3.53 -13.50
C ARG A 223 1.79 -3.00 -14.45
N GLY A 224 2.16 -2.97 -15.73
CA GLY A 224 1.45 -2.20 -16.76
C GLY A 224 -0.05 -2.50 -16.83
N ASP A 225 -0.74 -1.65 -17.59
CA ASP A 225 -2.20 -1.66 -17.71
C ASP A 225 -2.75 -3.07 -17.95
N TYR A 226 -3.68 -3.48 -17.08
CA TYR A 226 -4.50 -4.66 -17.34
C TYR A 226 -5.74 -4.17 -18.07
N LYS A 227 -5.81 -4.48 -19.37
CA LYS A 227 -6.94 -4.14 -20.22
C LYS A 227 -7.82 -5.34 -20.46
N ASP A 228 -9.08 -5.07 -20.79
CA ASP A 228 -10.05 -6.07 -21.20
C ASP A 228 -10.30 -7.16 -20.13
N ILE A 229 -10.22 -6.78 -18.84
CA ILE A 229 -10.46 -7.72 -17.75
C ILE A 229 -11.92 -8.11 -17.73
N SER A 230 -12.17 -9.41 -17.80
CA SER A 230 -13.53 -9.93 -17.70
C SER A 230 -14.07 -9.80 -16.26
N PRO A 231 -15.29 -9.26 -16.09
CA PRO A 231 -15.91 -9.11 -14.78
C PRO A 231 -16.37 -10.43 -14.18
N ILE A 232 -16.70 -11.40 -15.03
CA ILE A 232 -17.22 -12.69 -14.60
C ILE A 232 -16.22 -13.75 -15.04
N TYR A 233 -15.49 -14.31 -14.08
CA TYR A 233 -14.50 -15.35 -14.37
C TYR A 233 -14.74 -16.58 -13.53
N GLU A 234 -15.00 -17.71 -14.19
CA GLU A 234 -15.09 -19.00 -13.51
C GLU A 234 -13.68 -19.51 -13.18
N VAL A 235 -13.40 -19.64 -11.88
CA VAL A 235 -12.10 -20.09 -11.38
C VAL A 235 -11.92 -21.57 -11.73
N LYS A 236 -10.75 -21.92 -12.26
CA LYS A 236 -10.37 -23.30 -12.57
C LYS A 236 -9.30 -23.79 -11.61
N ALA A 237 -9.20 -25.11 -11.46
CA ALA A 237 -8.16 -25.71 -10.63
C ALA A 237 -6.74 -25.26 -11.06
N ASP A 238 -6.50 -25.19 -12.37
CA ASP A 238 -5.22 -24.74 -12.95
C ASP A 238 -4.87 -23.29 -12.58
N ASP A 239 -5.87 -22.43 -12.36
CA ASP A 239 -5.65 -21.05 -11.96
C ASP A 239 -5.00 -20.94 -10.57
N LEU A 240 -5.13 -21.97 -9.74
CA LEU A 240 -4.62 -22.02 -8.38
C LEU A 240 -3.26 -22.74 -8.28
N ILE A 241 -2.74 -23.28 -9.39
CA ILE A 241 -1.43 -23.96 -9.46
C ILE A 241 -0.34 -22.91 -9.70
N ALA A 242 0.15 -22.29 -8.63
CA ALA A 242 1.34 -21.45 -8.55
C ALA A 242 1.71 -21.20 -7.08
N ASP A 243 2.70 -20.35 -6.80
CA ASP A 243 2.83 -19.71 -5.49
C ASP A 243 1.77 -18.61 -5.30
N ASP A 244 1.63 -18.08 -4.08
CA ASP A 244 0.60 -17.08 -3.77
C ASP A 244 0.74 -15.83 -4.64
N TYR A 245 1.99 -15.44 -4.92
CA TYR A 245 2.26 -14.34 -5.82
C TYR A 245 1.81 -14.64 -7.26
N GLY A 246 2.14 -15.80 -7.82
CA GLY A 246 1.71 -16.18 -9.16
C GLY A 246 0.18 -16.27 -9.31
N VAL A 247 -0.53 -16.78 -8.31
CA VAL A 247 -2.01 -16.81 -8.32
C VAL A 247 -2.58 -15.40 -8.22
N SER A 248 -2.04 -14.55 -7.34
CA SER A 248 -2.50 -13.17 -7.17
C SER A 248 -2.47 -12.38 -8.47
N GLN A 249 -1.38 -12.53 -9.24
CA GLN A 249 -1.19 -11.87 -10.53
C GLN A 249 -2.14 -12.40 -11.60
N ARG A 250 -2.36 -13.73 -11.63
CA ARG A 250 -3.23 -14.38 -12.61
C ARG A 250 -4.69 -14.03 -12.41
N LEU A 251 -5.15 -14.02 -11.16
CA LEU A 251 -6.56 -13.83 -10.82
C LEU A 251 -6.90 -12.39 -10.40
N LEU A 252 -5.91 -11.50 -10.33
CA LEU A 252 -6.08 -10.11 -9.86
C LEU A 252 -6.75 -10.06 -8.48
N VAL A 253 -6.28 -10.91 -7.58
CA VAL A 253 -6.72 -10.97 -6.18
C VAL A 253 -5.56 -10.56 -5.28
N ASN A 254 -5.84 -10.08 -4.07
CA ASN A 254 -4.79 -9.76 -3.11
C ASN A 254 -3.98 -11.04 -2.80
N LYS A 255 -2.64 -10.92 -2.81
CA LYS A 255 -1.72 -12.02 -2.49
C LYS A 255 -2.04 -12.66 -1.13
N ASN A 256 -2.40 -11.84 -0.14
CA ASN A 256 -2.70 -12.30 1.21
C ASN A 256 -4.01 -13.12 1.28
N ASP A 257 -4.90 -12.98 0.29
CA ASP A 257 -6.18 -13.69 0.24
C ASP A 257 -6.12 -14.99 -0.55
N VAL A 258 -5.00 -15.29 -1.21
CA VAL A 258 -4.87 -16.50 -2.05
C VAL A 258 -5.09 -17.78 -1.26
N ALA A 259 -4.59 -17.85 -0.02
CA ALA A 259 -4.82 -19.00 0.86
C ALA A 259 -6.32 -19.22 1.13
N SER A 260 -7.04 -18.14 1.45
CA SER A 260 -8.49 -18.16 1.68
C SER A 260 -9.26 -18.56 0.42
N LEU A 261 -8.86 -18.03 -0.74
CA LEU A 261 -9.45 -18.39 -2.04
C LEU A 261 -9.27 -19.88 -2.34
N ARG A 262 -8.09 -20.45 -2.11
CA ARG A 262 -7.83 -21.88 -2.32
C ARG A 262 -8.69 -22.74 -1.41
N ALA A 263 -8.80 -22.37 -0.14
CA ALA A 263 -9.64 -23.08 0.81
C ALA A 263 -11.13 -23.04 0.41
N PHE A 264 -11.62 -21.87 0.00
CA PHE A 264 -12.98 -21.69 -0.50
C PHE A 264 -13.23 -22.51 -1.77
N TYR A 265 -12.33 -22.44 -2.75
CA TYR A 265 -12.41 -23.22 -3.98
C TYR A 265 -12.46 -24.73 -3.71
N ALA A 266 -11.56 -25.25 -2.87
CA ALA A 266 -11.54 -26.67 -2.54
C ALA A 266 -12.83 -27.13 -1.86
N LYS A 267 -13.33 -26.33 -0.90
CA LYS A 267 -14.60 -26.60 -0.19
C LYS A 267 -15.79 -26.65 -1.14
N GLU A 268 -15.98 -25.63 -1.97
CA GLU A 268 -17.14 -25.55 -2.87
C GLU A 268 -17.03 -26.57 -4.02
N SER A 269 -15.83 -26.84 -4.53
CA SER A 269 -15.60 -27.88 -5.53
C SER A 269 -16.00 -29.26 -5.01
N ALA A 270 -15.68 -29.58 -3.74
CA ALA A 270 -16.10 -30.85 -3.13
C ALA A 270 -17.62 -31.02 -3.02
N LEU A 271 -18.37 -29.90 -3.10
CA LEU A 271 -19.84 -29.88 -3.09
C LEU A 271 -20.44 -29.80 -4.51
N ASN A 272 -19.65 -30.01 -5.57
CA ASN A 272 -20.05 -29.84 -6.97
C ASN A 272 -20.64 -28.44 -7.24
N ARG A 273 -19.98 -27.41 -6.70
CA ARG A 273 -20.30 -26.00 -6.95
C ARG A 273 -19.12 -25.34 -7.65
N ARG A 274 -19.45 -24.39 -8.53
CA ARG A 274 -18.47 -23.57 -9.24
C ARG A 274 -18.20 -22.30 -8.46
N VAL A 275 -16.94 -21.88 -8.43
CA VAL A 275 -16.52 -20.60 -7.86
C VAL A 275 -16.33 -19.59 -8.97
N VAL A 276 -16.94 -18.42 -8.81
CA VAL A 276 -16.90 -17.34 -9.79
C VAL A 276 -16.27 -16.13 -9.12
N LEU A 277 -15.26 -15.54 -9.76
CA LEU A 277 -14.79 -14.20 -9.45
C LEU A 277 -15.69 -13.20 -10.15
N PHE A 278 -16.31 -12.33 -9.37
CA PHE A 278 -17.12 -11.23 -9.86
C PHE A 278 -16.44 -9.90 -9.55
N ARG A 279 -16.07 -9.15 -10.59
CA ARG A 279 -15.47 -7.82 -10.50
C ARG A 279 -16.52 -6.81 -10.95
N PHE A 280 -17.03 -6.05 -9.99
CA PHE A 280 -18.13 -5.11 -10.23
C PHE A 280 -17.69 -3.65 -10.18
N ALA A 281 -16.52 -3.38 -9.63
CA ALA A 281 -15.99 -2.04 -9.48
C ALA A 281 -14.45 -2.01 -9.61
N ASN A 282 -13.96 -0.89 -10.14
CA ASN A 282 -12.58 -0.44 -10.01
C ASN A 282 -12.65 0.99 -9.43
N THR A 283 -11.80 1.26 -8.43
CA THR A 283 -11.79 2.50 -7.65
C THR A 283 -10.37 2.85 -7.29
N ASP A 284 -10.12 4.16 -7.17
CA ASP A 284 -8.80 4.66 -6.83
C ASP A 284 -8.53 4.51 -5.34
N TYR A 285 -7.36 3.96 -5.01
CA TYR A 285 -6.85 3.92 -3.65
C TYR A 285 -5.79 5.01 -3.48
N PHE A 286 -5.95 5.85 -2.47
CA PHE A 286 -4.98 6.90 -2.15
C PHE A 286 -4.21 6.52 -0.89
N SER A 287 -2.87 6.61 -0.94
CA SER A 287 -2.00 6.45 0.23
C SER A 287 -0.70 7.23 0.04
N GLN A 288 -0.33 8.03 1.03
CA GLN A 288 0.86 8.88 0.98
C GLN A 288 1.46 9.08 2.37
N ALA A 289 2.80 9.07 2.45
CA ALA A 289 3.53 9.47 3.65
C ALA A 289 3.15 10.91 4.05
N CYS A 290 3.03 11.15 5.36
CA CYS A 290 2.49 12.41 5.88
C CYS A 290 3.41 12.96 6.96
N GLY A 291 3.80 14.23 6.78
CA GLY A 291 4.50 14.99 7.80
C GLY A 291 3.52 15.43 8.88
N ARG A 292 4.03 15.59 10.10
CA ARG A 292 3.22 15.96 11.25
C ARG A 292 3.92 16.96 12.14
N SER A 293 3.13 17.78 12.81
CA SER A 293 3.57 18.53 13.97
C SER A 293 2.53 18.54 15.07
N ASP A 294 2.95 18.88 16.29
CA ASP A 294 2.05 19.08 17.42
C ASP A 294 2.21 20.47 18.04
N ASN A 295 1.27 20.82 18.92
CA ASN A 295 1.23 22.14 19.58
C ASN A 295 2.42 22.38 20.52
N GLU A 296 3.16 21.32 20.87
CA GLU A 296 4.39 21.36 21.67
C GLU A 296 5.65 21.62 20.82
N GLY A 297 5.50 21.71 19.50
CA GLY A 297 6.59 22.01 18.56
C GLY A 297 7.38 20.78 18.11
N ASN A 298 6.92 19.57 18.41
CA ASN A 298 7.51 18.37 17.81
C ASN A 298 7.12 18.35 16.34
N TYR A 299 8.12 18.24 15.47
CA TYR A 299 7.95 18.24 14.03
C TYR A 299 8.63 17.00 13.42
N VAL A 300 7.92 16.34 12.51
CA VAL A 300 8.43 15.22 11.71
C VAL A 300 8.11 15.52 10.26
N SER A 301 9.14 15.58 9.41
CA SER A 301 8.96 15.79 7.98
C SER A 301 8.41 14.55 7.27
N GLU A 302 7.93 14.72 6.05
CA GLU A 302 7.47 13.61 5.20
C GLU A 302 8.56 12.58 4.89
N ASP A 303 9.82 13.01 4.80
CA ASP A 303 10.99 12.13 4.52
C ASP A 303 11.36 11.24 5.72
N GLU A 304 10.97 11.65 6.92
CA GLU A 304 11.14 10.90 8.16
C GLU A 304 9.81 10.47 8.75
N ALA A 305 8.76 10.45 7.92
CA ALA A 305 7.41 10.25 8.38
C ALA A 305 7.27 8.91 9.12
N ASP A 306 6.58 8.97 10.25
CA ASP A 306 6.08 7.82 11.01
C ASP A 306 4.56 7.66 10.83
N THR A 307 3.99 8.44 9.91
CA THR A 307 2.56 8.62 9.70
C THR A 307 2.27 8.65 8.20
N TYR A 308 1.17 8.04 7.77
CA TYR A 308 0.65 8.17 6.42
C TYR A 308 -0.85 8.48 6.45
N ILE A 309 -1.33 9.03 5.35
CA ILE A 309 -2.75 9.26 5.12
C ILE A 309 -3.25 8.36 4.00
N ALA A 310 -4.49 7.89 4.09
CA ALA A 310 -5.08 7.02 3.09
C ALA A 310 -6.59 7.24 2.94
N SER A 311 -7.13 6.91 1.76
CA SER A 311 -8.57 6.93 1.46
C SER A 311 -8.90 5.83 0.45
N GLU A 312 -10.06 5.21 0.63
CA GLU A 312 -10.58 4.16 -0.24
C GLU A 312 -12.05 4.38 -0.56
N ALA A 313 -12.56 3.67 -1.56
CA ALA A 313 -13.98 3.51 -1.78
C ALA A 313 -14.47 2.26 -1.06
N ILE A 314 -15.63 2.35 -0.42
CA ILE A 314 -16.31 1.22 0.21
C ILE A 314 -17.63 0.93 -0.49
N PHE A 315 -18.04 -0.34 -0.46
CA PHE A 315 -19.33 -0.78 -0.99
C PHE A 315 -20.11 -1.44 0.13
N LEU A 316 -21.21 -0.80 0.52
CA LEU A 316 -22.06 -1.25 1.60
C LEU A 316 -23.29 -1.96 1.04
N ASP A 317 -23.77 -2.93 1.80
CA ASP A 317 -25.00 -3.68 1.50
C ASP A 317 -24.98 -4.26 0.07
N PHE A 318 -23.82 -4.75 -0.36
CA PHE A 318 -23.65 -5.34 -1.68
C PHE A 318 -24.46 -6.63 -1.76
N ASP A 319 -25.43 -6.67 -2.66
CA ASP A 319 -26.31 -7.81 -2.84
C ASP A 319 -26.45 -8.19 -4.32
N ILE A 320 -26.51 -9.49 -4.58
CA ILE A 320 -26.73 -10.02 -5.93
C ILE A 320 -28.19 -10.39 -6.04
N ILE A 321 -28.89 -9.81 -7.01
CA ILE A 321 -30.34 -9.96 -7.16
C ILE A 321 -30.68 -11.04 -8.19
N GLU A 322 -29.95 -11.08 -9.32
CA GLU A 322 -30.28 -11.97 -10.42
C GLU A 322 -29.02 -12.49 -11.14
N LEU A 323 -29.09 -13.75 -11.57
CA LEU A 323 -28.09 -14.39 -12.43
C LEU A 323 -28.73 -14.72 -13.78
N THR A 324 -28.12 -14.28 -14.87
CA THR A 324 -28.55 -14.62 -16.23
C THR A 324 -27.60 -15.65 -16.83
N PHE A 325 -28.14 -16.79 -17.24
CA PHE A 325 -27.41 -17.85 -17.94
C PHE A 325 -27.74 -17.87 -19.43
N ASN A 326 -26.79 -18.30 -20.25
CA ASN A 326 -26.95 -18.47 -21.70
C ASN A 326 -26.60 -19.90 -22.10
N LYS A 327 -27.55 -20.58 -22.74
CA LYS A 327 -27.36 -21.87 -23.40
C LYS A 327 -27.81 -21.78 -24.85
N ASP A 328 -26.89 -21.98 -25.78
CA ASP A 328 -27.16 -21.98 -27.22
C ASP A 328 -27.92 -20.73 -27.71
N GLY A 329 -27.66 -19.57 -27.09
CA GLY A 329 -28.30 -18.29 -27.42
C GLY A 329 -29.61 -18.00 -26.67
N VAL A 330 -30.10 -18.94 -25.85
CA VAL A 330 -31.30 -18.76 -25.03
C VAL A 330 -30.90 -18.27 -23.63
N TYR A 331 -31.48 -17.14 -23.22
CA TYR A 331 -31.24 -16.52 -21.91
C TYR A 331 -32.24 -17.00 -20.86
N HIS A 332 -31.72 -17.37 -19.68
CA HIS A 332 -32.50 -17.75 -18.52
C HIS A 332 -32.12 -16.86 -17.34
N VAL A 333 -33.10 -16.13 -16.79
CA VAL A 333 -32.91 -15.26 -15.62
C VAL A 333 -33.37 -16.00 -14.38
N ILE A 334 -32.49 -16.10 -13.40
CA ILE A 334 -32.76 -16.74 -12.11
C ILE A 334 -32.63 -15.67 -11.03
N PRO A 335 -33.74 -15.28 -10.38
CA PRO A 335 -33.66 -14.43 -9.19
C PRO A 335 -33.01 -15.23 -8.07
N ILE A 336 -32.17 -14.57 -7.29
CA ILE A 336 -31.50 -15.18 -6.17
C ILE A 336 -31.74 -14.37 -4.90
N VAL A 337 -31.58 -15.04 -3.77
CA VAL A 337 -31.52 -14.40 -2.46
C VAL A 337 -30.08 -14.54 -2.01
N SER A 338 -29.34 -13.44 -2.08
CA SER A 338 -28.00 -13.33 -1.52
C SER A 338 -28.09 -12.66 -0.14
N SER A 339 -27.06 -12.86 0.68
CA SER A 339 -26.95 -12.15 1.95
C SER A 339 -26.10 -10.91 1.69
N PRO A 340 -26.64 -9.70 1.92
CA PRO A 340 -25.89 -8.49 1.68
C PRO A 340 -24.58 -8.49 2.45
N THR A 341 -23.52 -8.01 1.81
CA THR A 341 -22.17 -8.00 2.36
C THR A 341 -21.56 -6.61 2.22
N ASP A 342 -20.78 -6.19 3.20
CA ASP A 342 -20.00 -4.96 3.12
C ASP A 342 -18.58 -5.27 2.61
N VAL A 343 -18.16 -4.55 1.57
CA VAL A 343 -16.81 -4.56 1.02
C VAL A 343 -16.08 -3.32 1.54
N ILE A 344 -15.34 -3.52 2.63
CA ILE A 344 -14.48 -2.52 3.27
C ILE A 344 -13.09 -3.14 3.29
N ASN A 345 -12.08 -2.47 2.70
CA ASN A 345 -10.73 -2.99 2.73
C ASN A 345 -9.95 -2.47 3.93
N GLY A 346 -8.70 -2.91 4.02
CA GLY A 346 -7.72 -2.37 4.94
C GLY A 346 -6.93 -1.23 4.29
N PHE A 347 -6.29 -0.41 5.11
CA PHE A 347 -5.33 0.57 4.62
C PHE A 347 -3.97 -0.09 4.41
N THR A 348 -3.47 -0.02 3.17
CA THR A 348 -2.11 -0.39 2.81
C THR A 348 -1.18 0.83 2.89
N ALA A 349 -0.04 0.67 3.55
CA ALA A 349 0.98 1.70 3.64
C ALA A 349 1.52 2.08 2.26
N PRO A 350 1.97 3.34 2.06
CA PRO A 350 2.59 3.75 0.81
C PRO A 350 3.88 2.95 0.57
N ALA A 351 4.16 2.63 -0.69
CA ALA A 351 5.39 1.94 -1.06
C ALA A 351 6.63 2.74 -0.63
N GLN A 352 7.63 2.05 -0.10
CA GLN A 352 8.91 2.68 0.25
C GLN A 352 9.61 3.16 -1.02
N LYS A 353 10.20 4.36 -0.95
CA LYS A 353 10.93 4.94 -2.07
C LYS A 353 12.39 4.52 -2.01
N LEU A 354 12.95 4.04 -3.13
CA LEU A 354 14.39 3.82 -3.24
C LEU A 354 15.11 5.17 -3.25
N GLU A 355 16.06 5.34 -2.32
CA GLU A 355 16.87 6.54 -2.22
C GLU A 355 18.16 6.38 -3.03
N TRP A 356 18.13 6.86 -4.28
CA TRP A 356 19.20 6.68 -5.25
C TRP A 356 20.58 7.16 -4.77
N TRP A 357 20.64 8.22 -3.97
CA TRP A 357 21.89 8.71 -3.40
C TRP A 357 22.52 7.69 -2.43
N LYS A 358 21.71 6.90 -1.71
CA LYS A 358 22.19 5.80 -0.87
C LYS A 358 22.75 4.64 -1.69
N ILE A 359 22.22 4.39 -2.88
CA ILE A 359 22.78 3.42 -3.83
C ILE A 359 24.19 3.85 -4.26
N ILE A 360 24.38 5.13 -4.59
CA ILE A 360 25.70 5.66 -4.96
C ILE A 360 26.70 5.46 -3.82
N ILE A 361 26.31 5.76 -2.57
CA ILE A 361 27.15 5.53 -1.39
C ILE A 361 27.46 4.04 -1.23
N ALA A 362 26.46 3.15 -1.37
CA ALA A 362 26.66 1.70 -1.26
C ALA A 362 27.67 1.18 -2.30
N VAL A 363 27.61 1.67 -3.54
CA VAL A 363 28.57 1.34 -4.60
C VAL A 363 29.96 1.85 -4.27
N ILE A 364 30.11 3.08 -3.77
CA ILE A 364 31.40 3.63 -3.35
C ILE A 364 32.00 2.80 -2.21
N VAL A 365 31.20 2.44 -1.20
CA VAL A 365 31.62 1.60 -0.09
C VAL A 365 32.03 0.22 -0.59
N LEU A 366 31.29 -0.39 -1.51
CA LEU A 366 31.64 -1.68 -2.12
C LEU A 366 33.00 -1.61 -2.84
N ILE A 367 33.26 -0.54 -3.61
CA ILE A 367 34.55 -0.34 -4.29
C ILE A 367 35.69 -0.21 -3.27
N ILE A 368 35.50 0.58 -2.22
CA ILE A 368 36.48 0.74 -1.13
C ILE A 368 36.74 -0.60 -0.43
N CYS A 369 35.68 -1.35 -0.12
CA CYS A 369 35.78 -2.69 0.45
C CYS A 369 36.56 -3.64 -0.46
N LEU A 370 36.31 -3.63 -1.78
CA LEU A 370 37.06 -4.44 -2.74
C LEU A 370 38.53 -4.05 -2.79
N ILE A 371 38.87 -2.76 -2.72
CA ILE A 371 40.26 -2.28 -2.67
C ILE A 371 40.95 -2.70 -1.37
N LEU A 372 40.26 -2.58 -0.23
CA LEU A 372 40.80 -2.97 1.08
C LEU A 372 40.93 -4.50 1.25
N LEU A 373 40.02 -5.27 0.66
CA LEU A 373 40.04 -6.73 0.69
C LEU A 373 40.95 -7.33 -0.38
N ALA A 374 41.26 -6.63 -1.47
CA ALA A 374 42.17 -7.08 -2.52
C ALA A 374 43.52 -7.63 -2.01
N PRO A 375 44.23 -6.99 -1.05
CA PRO A 375 45.46 -7.56 -0.50
C PRO A 375 45.23 -8.82 0.35
N ILE A 376 44.04 -9.00 0.95
CA ILE A 376 43.72 -10.10 1.87
C ILE A 376 43.14 -11.32 1.12
N LEU A 377 42.40 -11.09 0.02
CA LEU A 377 41.82 -12.12 -0.85
C LEU A 377 42.78 -13.29 -1.18
N PRO A 378 44.02 -13.05 -1.66
CA PRO A 378 44.93 -14.15 -1.99
C PRO A 378 45.34 -14.99 -0.76
N TYR A 379 45.32 -14.41 0.45
CA TYR A 379 45.58 -15.15 1.69
C TYR A 379 44.39 -16.00 2.13
N ILE A 380 43.16 -15.51 1.92
CA ILE A 380 41.93 -16.29 2.15
C ILE A 380 41.92 -17.52 1.22
N PHE A 381 42.21 -17.34 -0.07
CA PHE A 381 42.33 -18.46 -1.02
C PHE A 381 43.45 -19.43 -0.64
N LYS A 382 44.63 -18.94 -0.21
CA LYS A 382 45.70 -19.80 0.31
C LYS A 382 45.29 -20.56 1.56
N GLY A 383 44.52 -19.95 2.45
CA GLY A 383 43.99 -20.59 3.67
C GLY A 383 43.01 -21.71 3.36
N ILE A 384 42.03 -21.46 2.48
CA ILE A 384 41.06 -22.49 2.02
C ILE A 384 41.80 -23.62 1.30
N TRP A 385 42.74 -23.28 0.41
CA TRP A 385 43.58 -24.27 -0.27
C TRP A 385 44.40 -25.11 0.72
N LEU A 386 44.96 -24.51 1.77
CA LEU A 386 45.68 -25.22 2.82
C LEU A 386 44.78 -26.18 3.59
N VAL A 387 43.54 -25.79 3.92
CA VAL A 387 42.57 -26.65 4.61
C VAL A 387 42.16 -27.82 3.72
N ILE A 388 41.89 -27.59 2.44
CA ILE A 388 41.55 -28.65 1.46
C ILE A 388 42.75 -29.58 1.25
N CYS A 389 43.98 -29.05 1.16
CA CYS A 389 45.19 -29.84 0.95
C CYS A 389 45.74 -30.52 2.20
N ALA A 390 45.33 -30.10 3.40
CA ALA A 390 45.77 -30.67 4.68
C ALA A 390 45.53 -32.19 4.80
N PRO A 391 44.33 -32.73 4.49
CA PRO A 391 44.12 -34.18 4.52
C PRO A 391 45.01 -34.94 3.52
N PHE A 392 45.22 -34.41 2.31
CA PHE A 392 46.08 -35.05 1.30
C PHE A 392 47.57 -35.02 1.68
N LYS A 393 48.05 -33.95 2.32
CA LYS A 393 49.43 -33.88 2.85
C LYS A 393 49.64 -34.81 4.04
N ALA A 394 48.66 -34.95 4.93
CA ALA A 394 48.71 -35.89 6.05
C ALA A 394 48.77 -37.35 5.57
N ILE A 395 47.95 -37.70 4.57
CA ILE A 395 47.95 -39.04 3.95
C ILE A 395 49.29 -39.34 3.26
N LYS A 396 49.88 -38.36 2.55
CA LYS A 396 51.20 -38.52 1.91
C LYS A 396 52.32 -38.76 2.95
N SER A 397 52.34 -37.98 4.04
CA SER A 397 53.34 -38.13 5.10
C SER A 397 53.22 -39.46 5.86
N ALA A 398 52.00 -39.97 6.07
CA ALA A 398 51.77 -41.29 6.63
C ALA A 398 52.30 -42.41 5.70
N LYS A 399 52.08 -42.29 4.39
CA LYS A 399 52.55 -43.27 3.39
C LYS A 399 54.08 -43.30 3.26
N GLU A 400 54.74 -42.16 3.38
CA GLU A 400 56.21 -42.05 3.38
C GLU A 400 56.83 -42.63 4.66
N LYS A 401 56.21 -42.42 5.83
CA LYS A 401 56.62 -43.06 7.09
C LYS A 401 56.44 -44.59 7.06
N CYS A 402 55.39 -45.12 6.44
CA CYS A 402 55.23 -46.57 6.25
C CYS A 402 56.30 -47.15 5.31
N LYS A 403 56.60 -46.49 4.17
CA LYS A 403 57.67 -46.93 3.26
C LYS A 403 59.07 -46.86 3.87
N ALA A 404 59.33 -45.90 4.74
CA ALA A 404 60.60 -45.80 5.46
C ALA A 404 60.77 -46.92 6.50
N LYS A 405 59.66 -47.37 7.12
CA LYS A 405 59.65 -48.50 8.04
C LYS A 405 59.88 -49.84 7.32
N ASP A 406 59.23 -50.04 6.16
CA ASP A 406 59.42 -51.25 5.33
C ASP A 406 60.87 -51.39 4.81
N LYS A 407 61.52 -50.28 4.43
CA LYS A 407 62.94 -50.31 4.01
C LYS A 407 63.92 -50.60 5.14
N SER A 408 63.54 -50.36 6.40
CA SER A 408 64.40 -50.67 7.56
C SER A 408 64.27 -52.12 8.06
N GLN A 409 63.26 -52.87 7.60
CA GLN A 409 63.01 -54.27 8.01
C GLN A 409 63.27 -55.30 6.89
N GLY A 410 63.59 -54.88 5.67
CA GLY A 410 63.83 -55.76 4.53
C GLY A 410 65.30 -55.99 4.16
N GLY A 411 66.25 -55.69 5.04
CA GLY A 411 67.68 -55.79 4.78
C GLY A 411 68.42 -56.56 5.87
N ASP A 412 68.07 -57.84 6.07
CA ASP A 412 68.93 -58.86 6.70
C ASP A 412 68.33 -60.26 6.41
N SER A 413 68.49 -60.71 5.16
CA SER A 413 68.45 -62.14 4.79
C SER A 413 68.87 -62.30 3.32
N VAL A 414 70.18 -62.42 3.07
CA VAL A 414 70.88 -63.53 2.36
C VAL A 414 72.37 -63.43 2.72
#